data_AF-A0A182SW62-F1
#
_entry.id   AF-A0A182SW62-F1
#
_cell.length_a   1.000
_cell.length_b   1.000
_cell.length_c   1.000
_cell.angle_alpha   90.00
_cell.angle_beta   90.00
_cell.angle_gamma   90.00
#
_symmetry.space_group_name_H-M   'P 1'
#
loop_
_entity.id
_entity.type
_entity.pdbx_description
1 polymer ?
#
loop_
_entity_poly.entity_id
_entity_poly.type
_entity_poly.pdbx_seq_one_letter_code
_entity_poly.pdbx_strand_id
1 'polypeptide(L)'
;MTPIIAFERLFFAVFGQTSPDDINSQRSSRPEWTENLFKIVFGIYMLVSVVVLINLLIAMMSDTYQRIQAQSDIEWKYGLSKLIRNMHRTSTAPSPMNLVTTWFVWIVEKVRARIVKKKRPSLVQMMNLHRGQQSPRTKAGAKWLSKVKKGQVAPKVCCGGVIMVPIIPIKVFYGQII
;
A
#
# COMPACT_ATOMS: atom_id res chain seq x y z
N MET A 1 29.70 -4.78 50.04
CA MET A 1 29.03 -4.34 48.81
C MET A 1 28.49 -5.57 48.10
N THR A 2 27.23 -5.57 47.66
CA THR A 2 26.73 -6.65 46.80
C THR A 2 27.34 -6.50 45.40
N PRO A 3 27.59 -7.61 44.68
CA PRO A 3 28.21 -7.55 43.35
C PRO A 3 27.38 -6.76 42.33
N ILE A 4 26.05 -6.70 42.50
CA ILE A 4 25.15 -5.95 41.64
C ILE A 4 25.35 -4.43 41.76
N ILE A 5 25.59 -3.92 42.97
CA ILE A 5 25.84 -2.48 43.20
C ILE A 5 27.19 -2.09 42.59
N ALA A 6 28.19 -2.97 42.67
CA ALA A 6 29.48 -2.73 42.03
C ALA A 6 29.33 -2.63 40.50
N PHE A 7 28.51 -3.49 39.89
CA PHE A 7 28.18 -3.40 38.46
C PHE A 7 27.48 -2.08 38.11
N GLU A 8 26.47 -1.67 38.89
CA GLU A 8 25.76 -0.39 38.69
C GLU A 8 26.72 0.81 38.73
N ARG A 9 27.62 0.85 39.72
CA ARG A 9 28.66 1.90 39.84
C ARG A 9 29.61 1.89 38.64
N LEU A 10 30.03 0.71 38.16
CA LEU A 10 30.88 0.59 36.98
C LEU A 10 30.16 1.00 35.69
N PHE A 11 28.85 0.74 35.58
CA PHE A 11 28.02 1.19 34.47
C PHE A 11 27.91 2.72 34.45
N PHE A 12 27.59 3.35 35.58
CA PHE A 12 27.54 4.82 35.69
C PHE A 12 28.91 5.49 35.54
N ALA A 13 30.00 4.78 35.83
CA ALA A 13 31.36 5.23 35.53
C ALA A 13 31.57 5.49 34.03
N VAL A 14 30.96 4.70 33.12
CA VAL A 14 31.08 4.94 31.66
C VAL A 14 30.54 6.31 31.26
N PHE A 15 29.53 6.82 31.97
CA PHE A 15 28.97 8.17 31.78
C PHE A 15 29.71 9.26 32.57
N GLY A 16 30.79 8.90 33.30
CA GLY A 16 31.57 9.85 34.11
C GLY A 16 30.93 10.20 35.45
N GLN A 17 29.93 9.46 35.93
CA GLN A 17 29.21 9.75 37.18
C GLN A 17 29.73 9.01 38.41
N THR A 18 30.83 8.27 38.29
CA THR A 18 31.38 7.48 39.40
C THR A 18 32.88 7.68 39.49
N SER A 19 33.34 7.98 40.70
CA SER A 19 34.75 8.13 41.04
C SER A 19 35.31 6.82 41.62
N PRO A 20 36.64 6.62 41.60
CA PRO A 20 37.28 5.46 42.25
C PRO A 20 36.90 5.30 43.73
N ASP A 21 36.57 6.42 44.37
CA ASP A 21 36.25 6.51 45.79
C ASP A 21 34.84 5.98 46.11
N ASP A 22 33.91 6.06 45.15
CA ASP A 22 32.55 5.53 45.28
C ASP A 22 32.52 3.99 45.28
N ILE A 23 33.49 3.38 44.60
CA ILE A 23 33.66 1.92 44.50
C ILE A 23 34.48 1.39 45.67
N ASN A 24 35.44 2.18 46.17
CA ASN A 24 36.26 1.81 47.32
C ASN A 24 35.81 2.54 48.61
N SER A 25 34.54 2.38 48.99
CA SER A 25 33.96 3.03 50.17
C SER A 25 34.63 2.66 51.50
N GLN A 26 35.48 1.63 51.51
CA GLN A 26 36.22 1.15 52.68
C GLN A 26 37.72 1.46 52.61
N ARG A 27 38.06 2.57 51.92
CA ARG A 27 39.42 3.11 51.77
C ARG A 27 40.20 3.11 53.08
N SER A 28 39.59 3.58 54.16
CA SER A 28 40.21 3.70 55.49
C SER A 28 40.60 2.37 56.16
N SER A 29 40.05 1.24 55.72
CA SER A 29 40.33 -0.08 56.29
C SER A 29 41.35 -0.88 55.49
N ARG A 30 41.79 -0.38 54.32
CA ARG A 30 42.64 -1.11 53.39
C ARG A 30 44.04 -0.52 53.33
N PRO A 31 45.07 -1.34 53.08
CA PRO A 31 46.43 -0.85 52.91
C PRO A 31 46.57 -0.04 51.61
N GLU A 32 47.45 0.95 51.61
CA GLU A 32 47.62 1.96 50.56
C GLU A 32 47.91 1.36 49.17
N TRP A 33 48.64 0.24 49.10
CA TRP A 33 48.91 -0.47 47.84
C TRP A 33 47.64 -0.93 47.12
N THR A 34 46.58 -1.25 47.88
CA THR A 34 45.30 -1.70 47.33
C THR A 34 44.57 -0.53 46.66
N GLU A 35 44.73 0.70 47.17
CA GLU A 35 44.14 1.88 46.55
C GLU A 35 44.75 2.19 45.19
N ASN A 36 46.07 2.08 45.09
CA ASN A 36 46.78 2.29 43.84
C ASN A 36 46.37 1.24 42.80
N LEU A 37 46.21 -0.01 43.21
CA LEU A 37 45.70 -1.07 42.33
C LEU A 37 44.27 -0.75 41.86
N PHE A 38 43.37 -0.32 42.75
CA PHE A 38 42.00 0.07 42.38
C PHE A 38 41.99 1.22 41.37
N LYS A 39 42.82 2.25 41.57
CA LYS A 39 42.94 3.38 40.62
C LYS A 39 43.45 2.92 39.25
N ILE A 40 44.44 2.02 39.20
CA ILE A 40 44.99 1.49 37.94
C ILE A 40 43.95 0.66 37.21
N VAL A 41 43.30 -0.29 37.89
CA VAL A 41 42.28 -1.15 37.28
C VAL A 41 41.07 -0.34 36.80
N PHE A 42 40.61 0.62 37.61
CA PHE A 42 39.54 1.53 37.21
C PHE A 42 39.95 2.41 36.02
N GLY A 43 41.20 2.90 35.99
CA GLY A 43 41.72 3.68 34.86
C GLY A 43 41.77 2.88 33.56
N ILE A 44 42.24 1.63 33.60
CA ILE A 44 42.22 0.73 32.43
C ILE A 44 40.79 0.44 31.98
N TYR A 45 39.87 0.19 32.93
CA TYR A 45 38.46 -0.01 32.62
C TYR A 45 37.85 1.20 31.88
N MET A 46 38.13 2.42 32.36
CA MET A 46 37.67 3.66 31.73
C MET A 46 38.28 3.85 30.34
N LEU A 47 39.57 3.56 30.16
CA LEU A 47 40.24 3.66 28.87
C LEU A 47 39.62 2.69 27.85
N VAL A 48 39.46 1.42 28.21
CA VAL A 48 38.87 0.42 27.30
C VAL A 48 37.40 0.74 27.03
N SER A 49 36.60 1.00 28.06
CA SER A 49 35.15 1.17 27.90
C SER A 49 34.79 2.49 27.23
N VAL A 50 35.35 3.61 27.69
CA VAL A 50 34.99 4.93 27.17
C VAL A 50 35.73 5.24 25.87
N VAL A 51 37.03 4.95 25.79
CA VAL A 51 37.83 5.35 24.61
C VAL A 51 37.76 4.28 23.52
N VAL A 52 37.87 2.99 23.85
CA VAL A 52 37.88 1.96 22.79
C VAL A 52 36.47 1.57 22.38
N LEU A 53 35.61 1.15 23.31
CA LEU A 53 34.28 0.63 22.94
C LEU A 53 33.37 1.71 22.35
N ILE A 54 33.31 2.92 22.93
CA ILE A 54 32.46 4.00 22.38
C ILE A 54 32.99 4.45 21.02
N ASN A 55 34.30 4.61 20.82
CA ASN A 55 34.83 5.02 19.53
C ASN A 55 34.60 3.97 18.44
N LEU A 56 34.72 2.68 18.78
CA LEU A 56 34.40 1.60 17.84
C LEU A 56 32.90 1.50 17.58
N LEU A 57 32.06 1.75 18.58
CA LEU A 57 30.61 1.80 18.41
C LEU A 57 30.22 2.97 17.48
N ILE A 58 30.78 4.15 17.69
CA ILE A 58 30.56 5.32 16.84
C ILE A 58 31.09 5.03 15.43
N ALA A 59 32.25 4.39 15.27
CA ALA A 59 32.78 4.01 13.97
C ALA A 59 31.82 3.07 13.22
N MET A 60 31.41 1.97 13.86
CA MET A 60 30.44 1.02 13.27
C MET A 60 29.10 1.69 12.93
N MET A 61 28.61 2.57 13.80
CA MET A 61 27.39 3.35 13.54
C MET A 61 27.59 4.36 12.40
N SER A 62 28.75 4.99 12.29
CA SER A 62 29.07 5.95 11.22
C SER A 62 29.15 5.25 9.85
N ASP A 63 29.81 4.10 9.79
CA ASP A 63 29.95 3.32 8.55
C ASP A 63 28.58 2.82 8.06
N THR A 64 27.77 2.29 8.99
CA THR A 64 26.41 1.86 8.68
C THR A 64 25.49 3.03 8.35
N TYR A 65 25.66 4.19 9.01
CA TYR A 65 24.89 5.41 8.72
C TYR A 65 25.15 5.92 7.31
N GLN A 66 26.40 6.03 6.86
CA GLN A 66 26.70 6.48 5.50
C GLN A 66 26.09 5.56 4.43
N ARG A 67 26.15 4.24 4.66
CA ARG A 67 25.57 3.24 3.76
C ARG A 67 24.04 3.31 3.71
N ILE A 68 23.39 3.38 4.88
CA ILE A 68 21.93 3.40 4.99
C ILE A 68 21.38 4.73 4.50
N GLN A 69 22.00 5.87 4.86
CA GLN A 69 21.58 7.19 4.43
C GLN A 69 21.51 7.31 2.90
N ALA A 70 22.53 6.80 2.19
CA ALA A 70 22.53 6.84 0.72
C ALA A 70 21.38 6.04 0.09
N GLN A 71 21.03 4.88 0.66
CA GLN A 71 19.90 4.07 0.18
C GLN A 71 18.55 4.66 0.60
N SER A 72 18.44 5.11 1.85
CA SER A 72 17.24 5.75 2.39
C SER A 72 16.92 7.08 1.71
N ASP A 73 17.92 7.85 1.27
CA ASP A 73 17.69 9.07 0.48
C ASP A 73 17.09 8.75 -0.90
N ILE A 74 17.52 7.65 -1.53
CA ILE A 74 16.97 7.18 -2.81
C ILE A 74 15.54 6.66 -2.61
N GLU A 75 15.32 5.83 -1.58
CA GLU A 75 13.99 5.30 -1.23
C GLU A 75 13.02 6.41 -0.83
N TRP A 76 13.48 7.41 -0.06
CA TRP A 76 12.71 8.58 0.32
C TRP A 76 12.29 9.38 -0.91
N LYS A 77 13.24 9.67 -1.83
CA LYS A 77 12.94 10.39 -3.07
C LYS A 77 11.99 9.59 -3.96
N TYR A 78 12.13 8.26 -4.02
CA TYR A 78 11.19 7.39 -4.73
C TYR A 78 9.80 7.40 -4.09
N GLY A 79 9.71 7.28 -2.76
CA GLY A 79 8.48 7.39 -1.98
C GLY A 79 7.79 8.74 -2.19
N LEU A 80 8.57 9.83 -2.17
CA LEU A 80 8.11 11.18 -2.47
C LEU A 80 7.57 11.31 -3.89
N SER A 81 8.29 10.79 -4.89
CA SER A 81 7.83 10.80 -6.28
C SER A 81 6.52 10.02 -6.47
N LYS A 82 6.36 8.89 -5.75
CA LYS A 82 5.15 8.08 -5.76
C LYS A 82 4.00 8.80 -5.07
N LEU A 83 4.27 9.48 -3.95
CA LEU A 83 3.30 10.31 -3.24
C LEU A 83 2.81 11.46 -4.13
N ILE A 84 3.72 12.22 -4.75
CA ILE A 84 3.39 13.33 -5.65
C ILE A 84 2.60 12.83 -6.86
N ARG A 85 3.05 11.73 -7.49
CA ARG A 85 2.35 11.12 -8.63
C ARG A 85 0.94 10.65 -8.25
N ASN A 86 0.79 10.06 -7.06
CA ASN A 86 -0.50 9.65 -6.55
C ASN A 86 -1.39 10.87 -6.33
N MET A 87 -0.91 11.90 -5.64
CA MET A 87 -1.67 13.14 -5.44
C MET A 87 -2.10 13.83 -6.74
N HIS A 88 -1.27 13.81 -7.80
CA HIS A 88 -1.63 14.39 -9.09
C HIS A 88 -2.57 13.48 -9.92
N ARG A 89 -2.50 12.15 -9.77
CA ARG A 89 -3.41 11.19 -10.43
C ARG A 89 -4.76 11.12 -9.73
N THR A 90 -4.77 11.22 -8.41
CA THR A 90 -5.98 11.36 -7.60
C THR A 90 -6.28 12.85 -7.44
N SER A 91 -6.88 13.47 -8.46
CA SER A 91 -7.61 14.73 -8.31
C SER A 91 -8.88 14.50 -7.48
N THR A 92 -8.75 13.87 -6.33
CA THR A 92 -9.80 13.69 -5.35
C THR A 92 -9.53 14.76 -4.31
N ALA A 93 -10.41 15.76 -4.28
CA ALA A 93 -10.34 16.87 -3.35
C ALA A 93 -10.00 16.37 -1.93
N PRO A 94 -9.17 17.10 -1.17
CA PRO A 94 -8.73 16.67 0.16
C PRO A 94 -9.94 16.22 0.98
N SER A 95 -9.82 15.09 1.68
CA SER A 95 -10.87 14.52 2.53
C SER A 95 -11.12 15.52 3.67
N PRO A 96 -12.10 16.45 3.49
CA PRO A 96 -13.54 16.21 3.62
C PRO A 96 -14.42 16.54 2.39
N MET A 97 -13.87 17.05 1.29
CA MET A 97 -14.64 17.51 0.13
C MET A 97 -15.25 16.37 -0.72
N ASN A 98 -14.61 15.19 -0.73
CA ASN A 98 -15.06 14.02 -1.49
C ASN A 98 -16.38 13.41 -0.95
N LEU A 99 -16.63 13.55 0.35
CA LEU A 99 -17.88 13.10 0.98
C LEU A 99 -19.05 13.97 0.52
N VAL A 100 -18.92 15.30 0.53
CA VAL A 100 -20.00 16.20 0.12
C VAL A 100 -20.39 16.00 -1.34
N THR A 101 -19.41 15.84 -2.25
CA THR A 101 -19.70 15.65 -3.68
C THR A 101 -20.35 14.30 -3.95
N THR A 102 -19.91 13.22 -3.30
CA THR A 102 -20.49 11.88 -3.50
C THR A 102 -21.93 11.82 -3.01
N TRP A 103 -22.22 12.43 -1.85
CA TRP A 103 -23.57 12.53 -1.33
C TRP A 103 -24.48 13.37 -2.22
N PHE A 104 -23.99 14.51 -2.74
CA PHE A 104 -24.76 15.37 -3.65
C PHE A 104 -25.09 14.67 -4.98
N VAL A 105 -24.12 13.98 -5.58
CA VAL A 105 -24.33 13.21 -6.82
C VAL A 105 -25.35 12.09 -6.61
N TRP A 106 -25.27 11.35 -5.49
CA TRP A 106 -26.23 10.31 -5.15
C TRP A 106 -27.66 10.86 -4.98
N ILE A 107 -27.81 12.03 -4.33
CA ILE A 107 -29.11 12.71 -4.18
C ILE A 107 -29.67 13.13 -5.56
N VAL A 108 -28.83 13.72 -6.42
CA VAL A 108 -29.24 14.16 -7.76
C VAL A 108 -29.68 12.97 -8.63
N GLU A 109 -28.96 11.85 -8.60
CA GLU A 109 -29.35 10.63 -9.31
C GLU A 109 -30.67 10.06 -8.80
N LYS A 110 -30.88 10.03 -7.48
CA LYS A 110 -32.15 9.59 -6.89
C LYS A 110 -33.29 10.51 -7.29
N VAL A 111 -33.12 11.83 -7.27
CA VAL A 111 -34.15 12.79 -7.70
C VAL A 111 -34.45 12.66 -9.20
N ARG A 112 -33.43 12.55 -10.06
CA ARG A 112 -33.61 12.31 -11.50
C ARG A 112 -34.36 11.01 -11.77
N ALA A 113 -33.99 9.91 -11.09
CA ALA A 113 -34.70 8.63 -11.21
C ALA A 113 -36.16 8.72 -10.76
N ARG A 114 -36.46 9.52 -9.73
CA ARG A 114 -37.83 9.78 -9.26
C ARG A 114 -38.62 10.63 -10.26
N ILE A 115 -38.02 11.65 -10.87
CA ILE A 115 -38.65 12.48 -11.90
C ILE A 115 -38.93 11.67 -13.18
N VAL A 116 -37.99 10.81 -13.61
CA VAL A 116 -38.19 9.92 -14.77
C VAL A 116 -39.30 8.90 -14.51
N LYS A 117 -39.40 8.36 -13.28
CA LYS A 117 -40.53 7.51 -12.88
C LYS A 117 -41.85 8.29 -12.80
N LYS A 118 -41.83 9.54 -12.33
CA LYS A 118 -43.00 10.44 -12.26
C LYS A 118 -43.44 10.99 -13.63
N LYS A 119 -42.57 11.03 -14.65
CA LYS A 119 -42.92 11.34 -16.05
C LYS A 119 -43.45 10.11 -16.84
N ARG A 120 -43.42 8.91 -16.26
CA ARG A 120 -43.99 7.69 -16.87
C ARG A 120 -45.36 7.21 -16.35
N PRO A 121 -46.31 8.06 -15.90
CA PRO A 121 -47.72 7.70 -15.90
C PRO A 121 -48.42 8.43 -17.05
N SER A 122 -48.57 7.79 -18.20
CA SER A 122 -49.78 7.87 -19.09
C SER A 122 -49.59 7.31 -20.50
N LEU A 123 -48.38 7.24 -21.08
CA LEU A 123 -48.25 6.87 -22.50
C LEU A 123 -48.42 5.35 -22.76
N VAL A 124 -47.89 4.50 -21.87
CA VAL A 124 -48.09 3.03 -21.98
C VAL A 124 -49.53 2.64 -21.63
N GLN A 125 -50.19 3.41 -20.77
CA GLN A 125 -51.60 3.21 -20.42
C GLN A 125 -52.53 3.55 -21.60
N MET A 126 -52.22 4.60 -22.38
CA MET A 126 -52.93 4.92 -23.62
C MET A 126 -52.70 3.85 -24.72
N MET A 127 -51.49 3.29 -24.81
CA MET A 127 -51.18 2.27 -25.81
C MET A 127 -51.84 0.91 -25.52
N ASN A 128 -52.02 0.55 -24.24
CA ASN A 128 -52.72 -0.67 -23.85
C ASN A 128 -54.25 -0.56 -24.00
N LEU A 129 -54.83 0.65 -23.87
CA LEU A 129 -56.25 0.85 -24.14
C LEU A 129 -56.58 0.66 -25.63
N HIS A 130 -55.64 1.01 -26.53
CA HIS A 130 -55.79 0.79 -27.98
C HIS A 130 -55.49 -0.65 -28.44
N ARG A 131 -54.78 -1.44 -27.63
CA ARG A 131 -54.43 -2.84 -27.94
C ARG A 131 -55.47 -3.86 -27.45
N GLY A 132 -56.57 -3.40 -26.86
CA GLY A 132 -57.74 -4.23 -26.54
C GLY A 132 -58.68 -4.48 -27.74
N GLN A 133 -58.49 -3.78 -28.86
CA GLN A 133 -59.33 -3.87 -30.07
C GLN A 133 -58.62 -4.60 -31.22
N GLN A 134 -57.97 -5.75 -30.96
CA GLN A 134 -57.48 -6.61 -32.04
C GLN A 134 -58.42 -7.81 -32.23
N SER A 135 -59.19 -7.75 -33.31
CA SER A 135 -60.15 -8.77 -33.76
C SER A 135 -59.49 -10.16 -33.89
N PRO A 136 -60.18 -11.24 -33.47
CA PRO A 136 -59.68 -12.63 -33.51
C PRO A 136 -59.13 -13.09 -34.88
N ARG A 137 -59.54 -12.45 -35.98
CA ARG A 137 -59.16 -12.82 -37.35
C ARG A 137 -57.67 -12.59 -37.67
N THR A 138 -56.99 -11.67 -36.97
CA THR A 138 -55.60 -11.29 -37.30
C THR A 138 -54.55 -12.21 -36.66
N LYS A 139 -54.90 -12.93 -35.58
CA LYS A 139 -53.95 -13.82 -34.88
C LYS A 139 -53.62 -15.09 -35.67
N ALA A 140 -54.52 -15.56 -36.55
CA ALA A 140 -54.31 -16.77 -37.34
C ALA A 140 -53.26 -16.56 -38.47
N GLY A 141 -53.29 -15.41 -39.15
CA GLY A 141 -52.37 -15.10 -40.26
C GLY A 141 -50.91 -14.97 -39.83
N ALA A 142 -50.66 -14.32 -38.68
CA ALA A 142 -49.31 -14.17 -38.14
C ALA A 142 -48.69 -15.51 -37.70
N LYS A 143 -49.51 -16.49 -37.28
CA LYS A 143 -49.06 -17.84 -36.90
C LYS A 143 -48.77 -18.74 -38.10
N TRP A 144 -49.45 -18.52 -39.23
CA TRP A 144 -49.20 -19.26 -40.48
C TRP A 144 -47.89 -18.81 -41.16
N LEU A 145 -47.67 -17.49 -41.24
CA LEU A 145 -46.47 -16.91 -41.86
C LEU A 145 -45.17 -17.30 -41.14
N SER A 146 -45.22 -17.49 -39.82
CA SER A 146 -44.07 -17.94 -39.03
C SER A 146 -43.76 -19.44 -39.20
N LYS A 147 -44.69 -20.25 -39.71
CA LYS A 147 -44.50 -21.68 -39.98
C LYS A 147 -43.90 -21.95 -41.37
N VAL A 148 -44.22 -21.15 -42.39
CA VAL A 148 -43.71 -21.33 -43.76
C VAL A 148 -42.23 -20.96 -43.89
N LYS A 149 -41.71 -20.04 -43.06
CA LYS A 149 -40.32 -19.56 -43.17
C LYS A 149 -39.26 -20.50 -42.57
N LYS A 150 -39.66 -21.64 -41.98
CA LYS A 150 -38.74 -22.55 -41.24
C LYS A 150 -38.26 -23.77 -42.05
N GLY A 151 -38.65 -23.90 -43.33
CA GLY A 151 -38.43 -25.10 -44.14
C GLY A 151 -37.43 -24.99 -45.31
N GLN A 152 -36.79 -23.84 -45.56
CA GLN A 152 -35.78 -23.75 -46.64
C GLN A 152 -34.38 -24.08 -46.10
N VAL A 153 -33.96 -25.32 -46.35
CA VAL A 153 -32.58 -25.82 -46.25
C VAL A 153 -31.84 -25.53 -47.55
N ALA A 154 -30.72 -24.80 -47.48
CA ALA A 154 -29.80 -24.54 -48.60
C ALA A 154 -28.86 -25.74 -48.80
N PRO A 155 -28.54 -26.17 -50.04
CA PRO A 155 -27.67 -27.31 -50.28
C PRO A 155 -26.19 -26.93 -50.17
N LYS A 156 -25.39 -27.85 -49.62
CA LYS A 156 -23.93 -27.84 -49.67
C LYS A 156 -23.42 -28.61 -50.88
N VAL A 157 -22.42 -28.07 -51.57
CA VAL A 157 -21.47 -28.84 -52.39
C VAL A 157 -20.06 -28.41 -52.01
N CYS A 158 -19.16 -29.39 -51.96
CA CYS A 158 -17.84 -29.34 -51.37
C CYS A 158 -16.81 -29.77 -52.44
N CYS A 159 -15.69 -29.05 -52.61
CA CYS A 159 -14.33 -29.60 -52.53
C CYS A 159 -13.22 -28.59 -52.93
N GLY A 160 -12.12 -28.65 -52.18
CA GLY A 160 -10.81 -27.99 -52.38
C GLY A 160 -10.71 -26.62 -51.69
N GLY A 161 -9.93 -26.33 -50.64
CA GLY A 161 -8.68 -26.86 -50.09
C GLY A 161 -7.80 -25.63 -49.74
N VAL A 162 -7.76 -25.17 -48.47
CA VAL A 162 -6.54 -25.13 -47.59
C VAL A 162 -5.54 -24.05 -48.06
N ILE A 163 -5.18 -22.92 -47.39
CA ILE A 163 -5.07 -22.46 -45.98
C ILE A 163 -5.09 -20.92 -46.01
N MET A 164 -5.87 -20.23 -45.17
CA MET A 164 -5.70 -18.79 -44.93
C MET A 164 -5.29 -18.55 -43.48
N VAL A 165 -4.07 -18.05 -43.33
CA VAL A 165 -3.41 -17.68 -42.07
C VAL A 165 -4.24 -16.60 -41.36
N PRO A 166 -4.58 -16.74 -40.06
CA PRO A 166 -5.18 -15.65 -39.32
C PRO A 166 -4.09 -14.62 -38.97
N ILE A 167 -4.20 -13.43 -39.56
CA ILE A 167 -3.44 -12.24 -39.17
C ILE A 167 -3.91 -11.81 -37.78
N ILE A 168 -3.02 -11.94 -36.80
CA ILE A 168 -3.15 -11.41 -35.44
C ILE A 168 -2.51 -10.01 -35.44
N PRO A 169 -3.24 -8.90 -35.19
CA PRO A 169 -2.58 -7.64 -34.89
C PRO A 169 -2.22 -7.56 -33.40
N ILE A 170 -0.94 -7.87 -33.14
CA ILE A 170 0.01 -7.03 -32.39
C ILE A 170 -0.41 -6.63 -30.96
N LYS A 171 0.01 -7.46 -29.99
CA LYS A 171 0.39 -7.01 -28.65
C LYS A 171 1.92 -6.91 -28.64
N VAL A 172 2.46 -5.69 -28.74
CA VAL A 172 3.89 -5.45 -28.49
C VAL A 172 4.12 -5.52 -26.99
N PHE A 173 4.73 -6.63 -26.56
CA PHE A 173 5.38 -6.77 -25.27
C PHE A 173 6.60 -5.84 -25.24
N TYR A 174 6.63 -4.88 -24.31
CA TYR A 174 7.87 -4.33 -23.79
C TYR A 174 7.98 -4.78 -22.34
N GLY A 175 8.97 -5.62 -22.05
CA GLY A 175 9.38 -5.95 -20.68
C GLY A 175 9.44 -7.45 -20.39
N GLN A 176 10.58 -8.08 -20.67
CA GLN A 176 11.25 -8.94 -19.68
C GLN A 176 12.65 -9.36 -20.15
N ILE A 177 13.64 -8.54 -19.79
CA ILE A 177 14.98 -8.98 -19.39
C ILE A 177 15.21 -8.29 -18.06
N ILE A 178 14.69 -8.90 -16.98
CA ILE A 178 15.42 -9.42 -15.82
C ILE A 178 14.57 -10.58 -15.28
#